data_AF-D8KCF9-F1
#
_entry.id   AF-D8KCF9-F1
#
_cell.length_a   1.000
_cell.length_b   1.000
_cell.length_c   1.000
_cell.angle_alpha   90.00
_cell.angle_beta   90.00
_cell.angle_gamma   90.00
#
_symmetry.space_group_name_H-M   'P 1'
#
loop_
_entity.id
_entity.type
_entity.pdbx_description
1 polymer ?
#
loop_
_entity_poly.entity_id
_entity_poly.type
_entity_poly.pdbx_seq_one_letter_code
_entity_poly.pdbx_strand_id
1 'polypeptide(L)'
;MRHTHGFTLAELIITLAIAAILTTMAVPSFTGAIRTNRLVTDTNTLITTFTLARTEAIKRGMQAAVCSGSETAGCGGSWNDGWIVFVDSDEDCAYTTGTDTLLRVSQGLDNSTLKVKQNGSSKVCTAFNSRGMNTTATFNEELTFTLCSPGLGKTRILSINPVGRANKSEGTC
;
A
#
# COMPACT_ATOMS: atom_id res chain seq x y z
N MET A 1 -19.66 -48.10 -38.15
CA MET A 1 -18.54 -47.32 -37.58
C MET A 1 -18.97 -45.86 -37.50
N ARG A 2 -18.62 -45.20 -36.39
CA ARG A 2 -19.18 -43.91 -35.93
C ARG A 2 -18.68 -42.75 -36.80
N HIS A 3 -19.57 -41.98 -37.42
CA HIS A 3 -19.21 -40.72 -38.07
C HIS A 3 -18.82 -39.69 -37.00
N THR A 4 -17.58 -39.21 -37.04
CA THR A 4 -17.15 -38.03 -36.29
C THR A 4 -17.71 -36.80 -36.97
N HIS A 5 -18.70 -36.15 -36.35
CA HIS A 5 -19.18 -34.83 -36.78
C HIS A 5 -18.12 -33.79 -36.42
N GLY A 6 -17.51 -33.15 -37.43
CA GLY A 6 -16.60 -32.02 -37.28
C GLY A 6 -17.34 -30.69 -37.41
N PHE A 7 -16.80 -29.62 -36.83
CA PHE A 7 -17.29 -28.25 -37.02
C PHE A 7 -17.15 -27.82 -38.48
N THR A 8 -18.16 -27.13 -39.02
CA THR A 8 -18.06 -26.54 -40.35
C THR A 8 -17.22 -25.26 -40.32
N LEU A 9 -16.60 -24.89 -41.45
CA LEU A 9 -15.82 -23.65 -41.55
C LEU A 9 -16.67 -22.41 -41.24
N ALA A 10 -17.93 -22.39 -41.65
CA ALA A 10 -18.87 -21.31 -41.34
C ALA A 10 -19.14 -21.20 -39.82
N GLU A 11 -19.29 -22.33 -39.15
CA GLU A 11 -19.56 -22.40 -37.71
C GLU A 11 -18.35 -21.94 -36.88
N LEU A 12 -17.13 -22.26 -37.32
CA LEU A 12 -15.91 -21.72 -36.71
C LEU A 12 -15.81 -20.19 -36.88
N ILE A 13 -16.14 -19.66 -38.06
CA ILE A 13 -16.10 -18.20 -38.30
C ILE A 13 -17.14 -17.49 -37.44
N ILE A 14 -18.36 -18.02 -37.33
CA ILE A 14 -19.43 -17.43 -36.51
C ILE A 14 -19.05 -17.46 -35.02
N THR A 15 -18.52 -18.58 -34.53
CA THR A 15 -18.07 -18.69 -33.12
C THR A 15 -16.93 -17.72 -32.81
N LEU A 16 -15.94 -17.57 -33.70
CA LEU A 16 -14.87 -16.59 -33.54
C LEU A 16 -15.39 -15.15 -33.59
N ALA A 17 -16.35 -14.85 -34.47
CA ALA A 17 -16.96 -13.52 -34.54
C ALA A 17 -17.70 -13.17 -33.24
N ILE A 18 -18.48 -14.10 -32.69
CA ILE A 18 -19.15 -13.90 -31.39
C ILE A 18 -18.14 -13.75 -30.26
N ALA A 19 -17.09 -14.59 -30.22
CA ALA A 19 -16.04 -14.51 -29.22
C ALA A 19 -15.28 -13.17 -29.27
N ALA A 20 -15.03 -12.64 -30.47
CA ALA A 20 -14.42 -11.32 -30.65
C ALA A 20 -15.32 -10.20 -30.07
N ILE A 21 -16.62 -10.23 -30.35
CA ILE A 21 -17.56 -9.25 -29.81
C ILE A 21 -17.59 -9.32 -28.27
N LEU A 22 -17.69 -10.52 -27.70
CA LEU A 22 -17.73 -10.71 -26.24
C LEU A 22 -16.43 -10.25 -25.56
N THR A 23 -15.28 -10.55 -26.14
CA THR A 23 -13.97 -10.17 -25.57
C THR A 23 -13.78 -8.65 -25.55
N THR A 24 -14.24 -7.92 -26.58
CA THR A 24 -14.15 -6.44 -26.60
C THR A 24 -14.91 -5.78 -25.44
N MET A 25 -16.02 -6.38 -25.00
CA MET A 25 -16.78 -5.89 -23.85
C MET A 25 -16.21 -6.34 -22.50
N ALA A 26 -15.65 -7.56 -22.43
CA ALA A 26 -15.14 -8.14 -21.19
C ALA A 26 -13.83 -7.50 -20.71
N VAL A 27 -12.87 -7.27 -21.62
CA VAL A 27 -11.52 -6.73 -21.30
C VAL A 27 -11.56 -5.43 -20.48
N PRO A 28 -12.30 -4.37 -20.86
CA PRO A 28 -12.30 -3.13 -20.08
C PRO A 28 -12.80 -3.33 -18.64
N SER A 29 -13.80 -4.19 -18.43
CA SER A 29 -14.33 -4.49 -17.09
C SER A 29 -13.28 -5.17 -16.18
N PHE A 30 -12.51 -6.11 -16.73
CA PHE A 30 -11.41 -6.75 -16.00
C PHE A 30 -10.31 -5.76 -15.58
N THR A 31 -9.99 -4.76 -16.41
CA THR A 31 -8.97 -3.76 -16.04
C THR A 31 -9.39 -2.92 -14.83
N GLY A 32 -10.68 -2.55 -14.72
CA GLY A 32 -11.21 -1.81 -13.56
C GLY A 32 -11.21 -2.64 -12.28
N ALA A 33 -11.57 -3.93 -12.38
CA ALA A 33 -11.51 -4.86 -11.25
C ALA A 33 -10.07 -5.06 -10.74
N ILE A 34 -9.10 -5.24 -11.65
CA ILE A 34 -7.68 -5.38 -11.31
C ILE A 34 -7.16 -4.13 -10.59
N ARG A 35 -7.46 -2.93 -11.10
CA ARG A 35 -7.06 -1.67 -10.45
C ARG A 35 -7.65 -1.53 -9.05
N THR A 36 -8.91 -1.91 -8.87
CA THR A 36 -9.59 -1.86 -7.56
C THR A 36 -8.94 -2.81 -6.57
N ASN A 37 -8.66 -4.04 -7.00
CA ASN A 37 -7.97 -5.03 -6.16
C ASN A 37 -6.57 -4.54 -5.77
N ARG A 38 -5.80 -3.95 -6.69
CA ARG A 38 -4.49 -3.36 -6.39
C ARG A 38 -4.59 -2.25 -5.34
N LEU A 39 -5.49 -1.28 -5.53
CA LEU A 39 -5.70 -0.20 -4.56
C LEU A 39 -6.06 -0.73 -3.15
N VAL A 40 -6.87 -1.79 -3.06
CA VAL A 40 -7.20 -2.44 -1.79
C VAL A 40 -5.97 -3.13 -1.19
N THR A 41 -5.20 -3.86 -1.98
CA THR A 41 -3.96 -4.52 -1.54
C THR A 41 -2.93 -3.50 -1.03
N ASP A 42 -2.71 -2.41 -1.76
CA ASP A 42 -1.78 -1.34 -1.36
C ASP A 42 -2.20 -0.71 -0.03
N THR A 43 -3.51 -0.42 0.12
CA THR A 43 -4.07 0.11 1.37
C THR A 43 -3.88 -0.86 2.53
N ASN A 44 -4.16 -2.14 2.33
CA ASN A 44 -4.00 -3.17 3.36
C ASN A 44 -2.51 -3.37 3.73
N THR A 45 -1.61 -3.24 2.76
CA THR A 45 -0.16 -3.33 2.99
C THR A 45 0.30 -2.20 3.92
N LEU A 46 -0.19 -0.97 3.74
CA LEU A 46 0.12 0.12 4.66
C LEU A 46 -0.49 -0.09 6.05
N ILE A 47 -1.75 -0.50 6.14
CA ILE A 47 -2.40 -0.81 7.43
C ILE A 47 -1.58 -1.85 8.20
N THR A 48 -1.18 -2.93 7.53
CA THR A 48 -0.39 -3.99 8.15
C THR A 48 1.04 -3.52 8.50
N THR A 49 1.63 -2.63 7.71
CA THR A 49 2.93 -2.01 8.00
C THR A 49 2.90 -1.24 9.33
N PHE A 50 1.94 -0.32 9.50
CA PHE A 50 1.83 0.47 10.72
C PHE A 50 1.38 -0.36 11.92
N THR A 51 0.51 -1.35 11.69
CA THR A 51 0.11 -2.29 12.74
C THR A 51 1.31 -3.12 13.21
N LEU A 52 2.17 -3.57 12.28
CA LEU A 52 3.40 -4.29 12.60
C LEU A 52 4.33 -3.43 13.45
N ALA A 53 4.66 -2.22 13.00
CA ALA A 53 5.55 -1.32 13.74
C ALA A 53 5.04 -1.06 15.16
N ARG A 54 3.77 -0.67 15.29
CA ARG A 54 3.14 -0.45 16.61
C ARG A 54 3.22 -1.70 17.49
N THR A 55 2.91 -2.86 16.94
CA THR A 55 2.88 -4.11 17.71
C THR A 55 4.27 -4.53 18.13
N GLU A 56 5.28 -4.35 17.28
CA GLU A 56 6.67 -4.66 17.61
C GLU A 56 7.21 -3.71 18.68
N ALA A 57 6.85 -2.42 18.64
CA ALA A 57 7.17 -1.47 19.71
C ALA A 57 6.63 -1.95 21.07
N ILE A 58 5.35 -2.33 21.11
CA ILE A 58 4.70 -2.84 22.33
C ILE A 58 5.34 -4.15 22.81
N LYS A 59 5.52 -5.12 21.91
CA LYS A 59 6.05 -6.45 22.25
C LYS A 59 7.48 -6.39 22.80
N ARG A 60 8.30 -5.52 22.22
CA ARG A 60 9.72 -5.39 22.59
C ARG A 60 9.94 -4.41 23.72
N GLY A 61 8.95 -3.56 24.03
CA GLY A 61 9.11 -2.49 25.01
C GLY A 61 10.06 -1.38 24.55
N MET A 62 10.29 -1.26 23.25
CA MET A 62 11.23 -0.30 22.62
C MET A 62 10.52 0.50 21.52
N GLN A 63 11.14 1.56 21.00
CA GLN A 63 10.59 2.29 19.86
C GLN A 63 10.69 1.44 18.59
N ALA A 64 9.66 1.51 17.74
CA ALA A 64 9.72 0.97 16.39
C ALA A 64 9.11 1.97 15.41
N ALA A 65 9.70 2.06 14.23
CA ALA A 65 9.38 3.10 13.27
C ALA A 65 9.10 2.54 11.88
N VAL A 66 8.39 3.35 11.10
CA VAL A 66 8.17 3.17 9.66
C VAL A 66 8.66 4.42 8.97
N CYS A 67 9.48 4.28 7.94
CA CYS A 67 9.89 5.41 7.12
C CYS A 67 9.90 5.07 5.64
N SER A 68 9.69 6.07 4.79
CA SER A 68 9.97 5.92 3.36
C SER A 68 11.46 5.64 3.15
N GLY A 69 11.79 4.87 2.14
CA GLY A 69 13.16 4.52 1.80
C GLY A 69 13.38 3.02 1.69
N SER A 70 14.63 2.59 1.88
CA SER A 70 15.05 1.21 1.69
C SER A 70 16.07 0.80 2.75
N GLU A 71 16.33 -0.50 2.87
CA GLU A 71 17.38 -1.03 3.75
C GLU A 71 18.77 -0.45 3.42
N THR A 72 19.05 -0.20 2.14
CA THR A 72 20.36 0.28 1.69
C THR A 72 20.52 1.80 1.80
N ALA A 73 19.45 2.56 1.61
CA ALA A 73 19.48 4.02 1.65
C ALA A 73 19.04 4.59 3.02
N GLY A 74 18.45 3.76 3.87
CA GLY A 74 17.82 4.19 5.12
C GLY A 74 16.54 4.98 4.89
N CYS A 75 16.19 5.81 5.87
CA CYS A 75 15.01 6.65 5.82
C CYS A 75 15.22 7.87 4.91
N GLY A 76 14.32 8.07 3.94
CA GLY A 76 14.38 9.17 2.99
C GLY A 76 13.51 8.95 1.76
N GLY A 77 13.65 9.82 0.76
CA GLY A 77 12.98 9.66 -0.53
C GLY A 77 11.45 9.76 -0.49
N SER A 78 10.80 9.05 -1.42
CA SER A 78 9.34 9.05 -1.59
C SER A 78 8.73 7.75 -1.06
N TRP A 79 7.58 7.85 -0.39
CA TRP A 79 6.77 6.68 -0.04
C TRP A 79 6.27 5.89 -1.26
N ASN A 80 6.35 6.47 -2.46
CA ASN A 80 6.06 5.78 -3.71
C ASN A 80 7.16 4.78 -4.10
N ASP A 81 8.38 4.96 -3.60
CA ASP A 81 9.54 4.14 -3.95
C ASP A 81 9.71 2.94 -3.00
N GLY A 82 9.03 3.00 -1.85
CA GLY A 82 9.05 1.96 -0.84
C GLY A 82 9.16 2.51 0.57
N TRP A 83 9.10 1.61 1.53
CA TRP A 83 9.25 1.92 2.94
C TRP A 83 9.76 0.71 3.72
N ILE A 84 10.33 1.00 4.89
CA ILE A 84 10.86 -0.01 5.79
C ILE A 84 10.21 0.11 7.17
N VAL A 85 10.20 -1.01 7.89
CA VAL A 85 9.81 -1.11 9.29
C VAL A 85 11.00 -1.61 10.07
N PHE A 86 11.33 -0.99 11.19
CA PHE A 86 12.47 -1.33 12.01
C PHE A 86 12.21 -1.03 13.49
N VAL A 87 12.97 -1.69 14.36
CA VAL A 87 13.12 -1.29 15.76
C VAL A 87 14.18 -0.20 15.79
N ASP A 88 13.81 0.94 16.35
CA ASP A 88 14.58 2.17 16.42
C ASP A 88 15.20 2.23 17.82
N SER A 89 16.47 1.82 17.92
CA SER A 89 17.13 1.56 19.21
C SER A 89 17.61 2.85 19.88
N ASP A 90 17.90 3.90 19.10
CA ASP A 90 18.39 5.19 19.57
C ASP A 90 17.33 6.31 19.51
N GLU A 91 16.11 5.97 19.08
CA GLU A 91 14.91 6.81 19.07
C GLU A 91 14.99 8.04 18.15
N ASP A 92 15.82 7.97 17.10
CA ASP A 92 16.09 9.11 16.20
C ASP A 92 15.19 9.16 14.95
N CYS A 93 14.35 8.14 14.74
CA CYS A 93 13.48 7.98 13.56
C CYS A 93 14.25 7.96 12.22
N ALA A 94 15.48 7.47 12.23
CA ALA A 94 16.29 7.11 11.09
C ALA A 94 16.67 5.63 11.20
N TYR A 95 16.93 4.98 10.07
CA TYR A 95 17.38 3.59 10.06
C TYR A 95 18.90 3.56 9.89
N THR A 96 19.60 3.04 10.89
CA THR A 96 21.04 2.86 10.90
C THR A 96 21.39 1.38 11.04
N THR A 97 21.96 0.80 9.99
CA THR A 97 22.41 -0.61 9.99
C THR A 97 23.43 -0.86 11.11
N GLY A 98 23.15 -1.85 11.96
CA GLY A 98 23.99 -2.23 13.09
C GLY A 98 23.58 -1.59 14.42
N THR A 99 22.86 -0.46 14.39
CA THR A 99 22.18 0.13 15.56
C THR A 99 20.74 -0.37 15.65
N ASP A 100 20.06 -0.38 14.51
CA ASP A 100 18.64 -0.73 14.41
C ASP A 100 18.43 -2.15 13.89
N THR A 101 17.26 -2.68 14.20
CA THR A 101 16.84 -3.99 13.70
C THR A 101 15.79 -3.83 12.61
N LEU A 102 16.15 -4.12 11.37
CA LEU A 102 15.20 -4.17 10.26
C LEU A 102 14.18 -5.31 10.46
N LEU A 103 12.90 -4.98 10.33
CA LEU A 103 11.79 -5.92 10.49
C LEU A 103 11.13 -6.28 9.16
N ARG A 104 10.98 -5.29 8.26
CA ARG A 104 10.33 -5.48 6.96
C ARG A 104 10.76 -4.43 5.95
N VAL A 105 10.91 -4.86 4.71
CA VAL A 105 11.04 -3.98 3.54
C VAL A 105 9.78 -4.14 2.68
N SER A 106 9.21 -3.02 2.26
CA SER A 106 8.10 -3.00 1.30
C SER A 106 8.54 -2.22 0.06
N GLN A 107 8.29 -2.80 -1.11
CA GLN A 107 8.59 -2.15 -2.38
C GLN A 107 7.62 -1.01 -2.65
N GLY A 108 8.03 -0.12 -3.55
CA GLY A 108 7.19 0.96 -4.06
C GLY A 108 5.91 0.47 -4.75
N LEU A 109 5.03 1.42 -5.06
CA LEU A 109 3.74 1.13 -5.67
C LEU A 109 3.84 1.18 -7.20
N ASP A 110 3.42 0.11 -7.88
CA ASP A 110 3.55 0.01 -9.35
C ASP A 110 2.60 0.91 -10.15
N ASN A 111 1.39 1.17 -9.65
CA ASN A 111 0.34 1.88 -10.40
C ASN A 111 -0.64 2.65 -9.52
N SER A 112 -0.22 2.91 -8.29
CA SER A 112 -0.92 3.73 -7.31
C SER A 112 0.07 4.79 -6.86
N THR A 113 -0.42 5.98 -6.54
CA THR A 113 0.40 7.06 -6.00
C THR A 113 0.04 7.27 -4.55
N LEU A 114 1.07 7.40 -3.72
CA LEU A 114 0.99 7.75 -2.32
C LEU A 114 1.32 9.22 -2.13
N LYS A 115 0.40 9.94 -1.50
CA LYS A 115 0.62 11.28 -0.95
C LYS A 115 0.55 11.19 0.56
N VAL A 116 1.62 11.61 1.23
CA VAL A 116 1.71 11.57 2.69
C VAL A 116 1.73 12.99 3.23
N LYS A 117 0.82 13.29 4.16
CA LYS A 117 0.70 14.61 4.77
C LYS A 117 0.48 14.51 6.27
N GLN A 118 1.15 15.39 6.99
CA GLN A 118 0.92 15.70 8.40
C GLN A 118 1.06 17.21 8.55
N ASN A 119 0.03 17.90 9.04
CA ASN A 119 -0.02 19.37 9.05
C ASN A 119 0.23 20.04 7.69
N GLY A 120 -0.16 19.40 6.59
CA GLY A 120 0.15 19.89 5.24
C GLY A 120 1.61 19.71 4.78
N SER A 121 2.51 19.21 5.64
CA SER A 121 3.89 18.85 5.29
C SER A 121 4.05 17.36 5.00
N SER A 122 5.00 17.01 4.13
CA SER A 122 5.38 15.62 3.92
C SER A 122 6.16 15.10 5.13
N LYS A 123 5.83 13.88 5.58
CA LYS A 123 6.53 13.21 6.68
C LYS A 123 7.30 12.01 6.15
N VAL A 124 8.56 11.86 6.54
CA VAL A 124 9.43 10.75 6.10
C VAL A 124 9.35 9.55 7.05
N CYS A 125 9.22 9.79 8.36
CA CYS A 125 9.25 8.74 9.38
C CYS A 125 8.09 8.87 10.37
N THR A 126 7.58 7.73 10.83
CA THR A 126 6.55 7.59 11.86
C THR A 126 6.98 6.56 12.89
N ALA A 127 7.16 6.98 14.14
CA ALA A 127 7.60 6.10 15.21
C ALA A 127 6.52 5.85 16.27
N PHE A 128 6.58 4.67 16.89
CA PHE A 128 5.71 4.24 17.97
C PHE A 128 6.53 3.83 19.18
N ASN A 129 6.14 4.27 20.37
CA ASN A 129 6.78 3.86 21.62
C ASN A 129 6.21 2.54 22.17
N SER A 130 6.75 2.08 23.30
CA SER A 130 6.33 0.86 24.02
C SER A 130 4.85 0.83 24.46
N ARG A 131 4.16 1.98 24.49
CA ARG A 131 2.70 2.07 24.75
C ARG A 131 1.88 2.06 23.46
N GLY A 132 2.54 1.99 22.30
CA GLY A 132 1.93 2.04 20.97
C GLY A 132 1.45 3.43 20.57
N MET A 133 1.87 4.50 21.25
CA MET A 133 1.55 5.87 20.87
C MET A 133 2.48 6.33 19.75
N ASN A 134 1.97 7.10 18.81
CA ASN A 134 2.77 7.69 17.74
C ASN A 134 3.57 8.87 18.31
N THR A 135 4.90 8.73 18.44
CA THR A 135 5.79 9.74 19.03
C THR A 135 6.14 10.86 18.05
N THR A 136 5.90 10.64 16.77
CA THR A 136 6.10 11.63 15.70
C THR A 136 4.84 12.42 15.35
N ALA A 137 3.72 12.12 16.03
CA ALA A 137 2.47 12.84 15.88
C ALA A 137 2.54 14.23 16.54
N THR A 138 2.19 15.28 15.81
CA THR A 138 1.79 16.54 16.44
C THR A 138 0.44 16.34 17.12
N PHE A 139 0.28 16.86 18.35
CA PHE A 139 -1.00 16.80 19.06
C PHE A 139 -2.13 17.42 18.21
N ASN A 140 -3.27 16.72 18.16
CA ASN A 140 -4.46 17.06 17.35
C ASN A 140 -4.32 16.93 15.83
N GLU A 141 -3.25 16.31 15.33
CA GLU A 141 -3.06 16.11 13.90
C GLU A 141 -2.84 14.63 13.58
N GLU A 142 -3.62 14.12 12.64
CA GLU A 142 -3.45 12.77 12.14
C GLU A 142 -2.45 12.78 10.97
N LEU A 143 -1.53 11.82 10.99
CA LEU A 143 -0.72 11.53 9.82
C LEU A 143 -1.62 10.84 8.80
N THR A 144 -1.70 11.38 7.59
CA THR A 144 -2.61 10.91 6.55
C THR A 144 -1.83 10.44 5.32
N PHE A 145 -2.11 9.20 4.92
CA PHE A 145 -1.68 8.60 3.66
C PHE A 145 -2.86 8.55 2.71
N THR A 146 -2.80 9.30 1.62
CA THR A 146 -3.79 9.29 0.55
C THR A 146 -3.26 8.46 -0.62
N LEU A 147 -3.94 7.35 -0.92
CA LEU A 147 -3.66 6.49 -2.05
C LEU A 147 -4.59 6.84 -3.20
N CYS A 148 -3.99 7.20 -4.33
CA CYS A 148 -4.68 7.52 -5.58
C CYS A 148 -4.29 6.51 -6.66
N SER A 149 -5.28 5.81 -7.25
CA SER A 149 -5.06 4.99 -8.44
C SER A 149 -5.51 5.74 -9.70
N PRO A 150 -4.61 6.06 -10.65
CA PRO A 150 -4.96 6.75 -11.89
C PRO A 150 -6.04 5.99 -12.68
N GLY A 151 -7.09 6.71 -13.10
CA GLY A 151 -8.16 6.17 -13.93
C GLY A 151 -9.24 5.36 -13.19
N LEU A 152 -9.24 5.33 -11.85
CA LEU A 152 -10.38 4.84 -11.05
C LEU A 152 -11.26 5.97 -10.46
N GLY A 153 -10.72 7.18 -10.32
CA GLY A 153 -11.42 8.31 -9.67
C GLY A 153 -11.73 8.08 -8.19
N LYS A 154 -11.09 7.08 -7.54
CA LYS A 154 -11.29 6.72 -6.13
C LYS A 154 -10.00 6.90 -5.35
N THR A 155 -10.11 7.40 -4.12
CA THR A 155 -9.00 7.35 -3.13
C THR A 155 -9.31 6.44 -1.96
N ARG A 156 -8.22 5.93 -1.38
CA ARG A 156 -8.21 5.36 -0.04
C ARG A 156 -7.37 6.25 0.84
N ILE A 157 -7.91 6.60 1.99
CA ILE A 157 -7.21 7.42 2.98
C ILE A 157 -6.95 6.54 4.19
N LEU A 158 -5.70 6.48 4.61
CA LEU A 158 -5.27 5.86 5.85
C LEU A 158 -4.81 6.97 6.78
N SER A 159 -5.46 7.12 7.92
CA SER A 159 -5.04 8.06 8.96
C SER A 159 -4.48 7.32 10.17
N ILE A 160 -3.44 7.89 10.78
CA ILE A 160 -2.81 7.38 11.99
C ILE A 160 -2.94 8.47 13.04
N ASN A 161 -3.71 8.17 14.07
CA ASN A 161 -3.94 9.12 15.15
C ASN A 161 -2.76 9.15 16.15
N PRO A 162 -2.69 10.15 17.05
CA PRO A 162 -1.61 10.25 18.04
C PRO A 162 -1.50 9.04 18.98
N VAL A 163 -2.61 8.34 19.25
CA VAL A 163 -2.58 7.08 20.04
C VAL A 163 -2.13 5.87 19.20
N GLY A 164 -1.67 6.10 17.96
CA GLY A 164 -1.05 5.16 17.03
C GLY A 164 -2.01 4.25 16.27
N ARG A 165 -3.33 4.49 16.33
CA ARG A 165 -4.34 3.64 15.70
C ARG A 165 -4.48 4.04 14.24
N ALA A 166 -4.39 3.06 13.35
CA ALA A 166 -4.69 3.19 11.94
C ALA A 166 -6.20 3.15 11.70
N ASN A 167 -6.73 4.12 10.95
CA ASN A 167 -8.12 4.17 10.48
C ASN A 167 -8.14 4.31 8.96
N LYS A 168 -9.11 3.65 8.32
CA LYS A 168 -9.30 3.70 6.87
C LYS A 168 -10.58 4.47 6.54
N SER A 169 -10.52 5.36 5.56
CA SER A 169 -11.68 6.02 4.97
C SER A 169 -11.56 6.07 3.43
N GLU A 170 -12.65 6.48 2.78
CA GLU A 170 -12.75 6.68 1.33
C GLU A 170 -12.84 8.18 1.01
N GLY A 171 -12.40 8.57 -0.17
CA GLY A 171 -12.53 9.93 -0.67
C GLY A 171 -12.44 10.02 -2.20
N THR A 172 -12.22 11.23 -2.71
CA THR A 172 -11.93 11.49 -4.13
C THR A 172 -10.45 11.78 -4.36
N CYS A 173 -9.91 11.35 -5.50
CA CYS A 173 -8.72 11.98 -6.09
C CYS A 173 -9.20 13.28 -6.76
#